data_AF-A0A1G9Z5C1-F1
#
_entry.id   AF-A0A1G9Z5C1-F1
#
_cell.length_a   1.000
_cell.length_b   1.000
_cell.length_c   1.000
_cell.angle_alpha   90.00
_cell.angle_beta   90.00
_cell.angle_gamma   90.00
#
_symmetry.space_group_name_H-M   'P 1'
#
loop_
_entity.id
_entity.type
_entity.pdbx_description
1 polymer ?
#
loop_
_entity_poly.entity_id
_entity_poly.type
_entity_poly.pdbx_seq_one_letter_code
_entity_poly.pdbx_strand_id
1 'polypeptide(L)'
;MILFSFLGVISGVLVFVITKFEHAMFDNIILDSIASLQHPFYLIFTTPVFGGNILFDLSYGSYSLLMSLFYGVVYGLTIYFKKNDAISD
;
A
#
# COMPACT_ATOMS: atom_id res chain seq x y z
N MET A 1 5.07 -9.25 12.08
CA MET A 1 5.82 -8.25 11.27
C MET A 1 5.85 -8.62 9.79
N ILE A 2 6.43 -9.76 9.40
CA ILE A 2 6.49 -10.24 8.00
C ILE A 2 5.12 -10.25 7.29
N LEU A 3 4.10 -10.88 7.90
CA LEU A 3 2.75 -10.96 7.34
C LEU A 3 2.10 -9.57 7.16
N PHE A 4 2.30 -8.69 8.13
CA PHE A 4 1.74 -7.34 8.10
C PHE A 4 2.38 -6.50 6.99
N SER A 5 3.70 -6.53 6.84
CA SER A 5 4.40 -5.84 5.76
C SER A 5 4.01 -6.39 4.38
N PHE A 6 3.83 -7.71 4.25
CA PHE A 6 3.36 -8.32 3.01
C PHE A 6 1.94 -7.85 2.62
N LEU A 7 1.01 -7.81 3.58
CA LEU A 7 -0.33 -7.27 3.38
C LEU A 7 -0.30 -5.76 3.05
N GLY A 8 0.64 -5.02 3.64
CA GLY A 8 0.90 -3.61 3.32
C GLY A 8 1.34 -3.39 1.86
N VAL A 9 2.20 -4.26 1.33
CA VAL A 9 2.62 -4.20 -0.08
C VAL A 9 1.43 -4.42 -1.01
N ILE A 10 0.66 -5.49 -0.77
CA ILE A 10 -0.49 -5.86 -1.61
C ILE A 10 -1.55 -4.77 -1.58
N SER A 11 -1.89 -4.27 -0.39
CA SER A 11 -2.91 -3.24 -0.23
C SER A 11 -2.54 -1.94 -0.95
N GLY A 12 -1.29 -1.47 -0.84
CA GLY A 12 -0.86 -0.25 -1.52
C GLY A 12 -0.90 -0.36 -3.05
N VAL A 13 -0.53 -1.52 -3.61
CA VAL A 13 -0.64 -1.82 -5.05
C VAL A 13 -2.09 -1.89 -5.48
N LEU A 14 -2.93 -2.59 -4.71
CA LEU A 14 -4.35 -2.76 -4.99
C LEU A 14 -5.08 -1.41 -5.02
N VAL A 15 -4.82 -0.54 -4.05
CA VAL A 15 -5.39 0.82 -4.02
C VAL A 15 -4.95 1.61 -5.26
N PHE A 16 -3.67 1.56 -5.63
CA PHE A 16 -3.18 2.28 -6.80
C PHE A 16 -3.83 1.79 -8.11
N VAL A 17 -3.96 0.47 -8.28
CA VAL A 17 -4.59 -0.12 -9.46
C VAL A 17 -6.05 0.31 -9.54
N ILE A 18 -6.80 0.19 -8.44
CA ILE A 18 -8.21 0.60 -8.40
C ILE A 18 -8.35 2.10 -8.70
N THR A 19 -7.48 2.94 -8.14
CA THR A 19 -7.46 4.39 -8.42
C THR A 19 -7.29 4.68 -9.91
N LYS A 20 -6.37 3.98 -10.57
CA LYS A 20 -6.10 4.17 -12.00
C LYS A 20 -7.25 3.68 -12.86
N PHE A 21 -7.89 2.58 -12.47
CA PHE A 21 -9.08 2.08 -13.14
C PHE A 21 -10.27 3.03 -12.98
N GLU A 22 -10.53 3.53 -11.78
CA GLU A 22 -11.57 4.52 -11.49
C GLU A 22 -11.40 5.77 -12.35
N HIS A 23 -10.17 6.28 -12.47
CA HIS A 23 -9.89 7.45 -13.30
C HIS A 23 -9.95 7.19 -14.82
N ALA A 24 -9.74 5.95 -15.25
CA ALA A 24 -9.77 5.57 -16.67
C ALA A 24 -11.17 5.20 -17.18
N MET A 25 -12.04 4.67 -16.31
CA MET A 25 -13.35 4.14 -16.66
C MET A 25 -14.47 4.90 -15.94
N PHE A 26 -14.51 6.21 -16.18
CA PHE A 26 -15.53 7.12 -15.64
C PHE A 26 -16.96 6.56 -15.77
N ASP A 27 -17.73 6.68 -14.68
CA ASP A 27 -19.19 6.52 -14.62
C ASP A 27 -19.71 5.07 -14.82
N ASN A 28 -19.05 4.10 -14.17
CA ASN A 28 -19.44 2.69 -14.20
C ASN A 28 -19.83 2.16 -12.81
N ILE A 29 -21.09 1.80 -12.62
CA ILE A 29 -21.67 1.38 -11.32
C ILE A 29 -20.95 0.16 -10.70
N ILE A 30 -20.46 -0.75 -11.54
CA ILE A 30 -19.70 -1.93 -11.09
C ILE A 30 -18.33 -1.50 -10.54
N LEU A 31 -17.74 -0.47 -11.16
CA LEU A 31 -16.44 0.04 -10.77
C LEU A 31 -16.51 0.83 -9.47
N ASP A 32 -17.57 1.60 -9.22
CA ASP A 32 -17.78 2.29 -7.93
C ASP A 32 -17.81 1.33 -6.75
N SER A 33 -18.44 0.16 -6.94
CA SER A 33 -18.48 -0.88 -5.90
C SER A 33 -17.08 -1.44 -5.61
N ILE A 34 -16.27 -1.65 -6.65
CA ILE A 34 -14.88 -2.12 -6.51
C ILE A 34 -13.98 -1.00 -5.96
N ALA A 35 -14.22 0.24 -6.37
CA ALA A 35 -13.54 1.43 -5.89
C ALA A 35 -13.70 1.60 -4.38
N SER A 36 -14.89 1.30 -3.84
CA SER A 36 -15.14 1.37 -2.40
C SER A 36 -14.21 0.46 -1.57
N LEU A 37 -13.77 -0.67 -2.13
CA LEU A 37 -12.86 -1.62 -1.47
C LEU A 37 -11.48 -1.01 -1.22
N GLN A 38 -11.08 0.02 -1.99
CA GLN A 38 -9.79 0.68 -1.81
C GLN A 38 -9.70 1.47 -0.49
N HIS A 39 -10.83 1.99 0.01
CA HIS A 39 -10.82 2.89 1.17
C HIS A 39 -10.44 2.22 2.49
N PRO A 40 -10.96 1.03 2.85
CA PRO A 40 -10.50 0.30 4.04
C PRO A 40 -9.00 0.00 4.02
N PHE A 41 -8.47 -0.43 2.87
CA PHE A 41 -7.05 -0.72 2.72
C PHE A 41 -6.19 0.53 2.84
N TYR A 42 -6.63 1.63 2.23
CA TYR A 42 -5.98 2.94 2.38
C TYR A 42 -5.99 3.41 3.84
N LEU A 43 -7.10 3.23 4.57
CA LEU A 43 -7.20 3.59 5.99
C LEU A 43 -6.23 2.82 6.87
N ILE A 44 -6.10 1.51 6.66
CA ILE A 44 -5.30 0.64 7.53
C ILE A 44 -3.80 0.73 7.22
N PHE A 45 -3.44 0.82 5.94
CA PHE A 45 -2.04 0.67 5.50
C PHE A 45 -1.42 1.97 4.98
N THR A 46 -2.21 2.96 4.58
CA THR A 46 -1.68 4.21 4.02
C THR A 46 -1.86 5.40 4.98
N THR A 47 -3.00 5.47 5.64
CA THR A 47 -3.38 6.58 6.53
C THR A 47 -2.61 6.65 7.87
N PRO A 48 -2.06 5.57 8.46
CA PRO A 48 -1.29 5.68 9.70
C PRO A 48 -0.08 6.63 9.59
N VAL A 49 0.43 6.86 8.37
CA VAL A 49 1.44 7.88 8.06
C VAL A 49 0.73 9.21 7.79
N PHE A 50 -0.11 9.62 8.74
CA PHE A 50 -1.05 10.73 8.66
C PHE A 50 -0.45 11.97 7.97
N GLY A 51 -1.13 12.46 6.93
CA GLY A 51 -0.77 13.70 6.24
C GLY A 51 0.42 13.60 5.28
N GLY A 52 1.08 12.43 5.14
CA GLY A 52 2.19 12.27 4.20
C GLY A 52 1.78 12.55 2.75
N ASN A 53 0.55 12.20 2.35
CA ASN A 53 0.02 12.57 1.04
C ASN A 53 -0.01 14.09 0.80
N ILE A 54 -0.36 14.87 1.83
CA ILE A 54 -0.40 16.33 1.78
C ILE A 54 1.03 16.89 1.78
N LEU A 55 1.93 16.31 2.58
CA LEU A 55 3.33 16.72 2.66
C LEU A 55 4.09 16.54 1.34
N PHE A 56 3.75 15.48 0.58
CA PHE A 56 4.39 15.17 -0.70
C PHE A 56 3.59 15.64 -1.92
N ASP A 57 2.44 16.30 -1.72
CA ASP A 57 1.51 16.72 -2.79
C ASP A 57 1.17 15.57 -3.76
N LEU A 58 0.94 14.37 -3.21
CA LEU A 58 0.65 13.17 -3.98
C LEU A 58 -0.84 12.83 -3.95
N SER A 59 -1.37 12.42 -5.10
CA SER A 59 -2.69 11.80 -5.17
C SER A 59 -2.74 10.54 -4.30
N TYR A 60 -3.92 10.20 -3.79
CA TYR A 60 -4.08 9.07 -2.86
C TYR A 60 -3.53 7.76 -3.45
N GLY A 61 -3.77 7.48 -4.73
CA GLY A 61 -3.22 6.29 -5.39
C GLY A 61 -1.69 6.32 -5.48
N SER A 62 -1.09 7.45 -5.89
CA SER A 62 0.38 7.56 -5.94
C SER A 62 1.01 7.41 -4.55
N TYR A 63 0.34 7.93 -3.52
CA TYR A 63 0.79 7.79 -2.14
C TYR A 63 0.65 6.35 -1.62
N SER A 64 -0.41 5.61 -2.00
CA SER A 64 -0.55 4.20 -1.66
C SER A 64 0.54 3.34 -2.31
N LEU A 65 0.98 3.70 -3.51
CA LEU A 65 2.11 3.06 -4.19
C LEU A 65 3.42 3.30 -3.42
N LEU A 66 3.66 4.54 -2.97
CA LEU A 66 4.81 4.88 -2.13
C LEU A 66 4.81 4.07 -0.82
N MET A 67 3.65 3.92 -0.19
CA MET A 67 3.51 3.09 1.01
C MET A 67 3.74 1.61 0.74
N SER A 68 3.34 1.10 -0.43
CA SER A 68 3.68 -0.26 -0.86
C SER A 68 5.20 -0.47 -0.95
N LEU A 69 5.92 0.48 -1.55
CA LEU A 69 7.39 0.44 -1.60
C LEU A 69 8.00 0.46 -0.19
N PHE A 70 7.49 1.31 0.69
CA PHE A 70 7.93 1.38 2.09
C PHE A 70 7.77 0.02 2.80
N TYR A 71 6.59 -0.59 2.70
CA TYR A 71 6.35 -1.92 3.28
C TYR A 71 7.24 -3.01 2.64
N GLY A 72 7.53 -2.90 1.34
CA GLY A 72 8.45 -3.80 0.64
C GLY A 72 9.87 -3.72 1.20
N VAL A 73 10.37 -2.50 1.47
CA VAL A 73 11.68 -2.30 2.11
C VAL A 73 11.68 -2.88 3.52
N VAL A 74 10.65 -2.61 4.34
CA VAL A 74 10.54 -3.17 5.70
C VAL A 74 10.51 -4.70 5.66
N TYR A 75 9.78 -5.29 4.71
CA TYR A 75 9.73 -6.73 4.51
C TYR A 75 11.11 -7.31 4.16
N GLY A 76 11.80 -6.71 3.19
CA GLY A 76 13.15 -7.12 2.78
C GLY A 76 14.17 -7.04 3.92
N LEU A 77 14.17 -5.93 4.68
CA LEU A 77 15.02 -5.75 5.86
C LEU A 77 14.72 -6.79 6.94
N THR A 78 13.44 -7.07 7.20
CA THR A 78 13.04 -8.07 8.19
C THR A 78 13.57 -9.46 7.83
N ILE A 79 13.51 -9.84 6.55
CA ILE A 79 14.06 -11.11 6.07
C ILE A 79 15.59 -11.11 6.18
N TYR A 80 16.24 -10.01 5.79
CA TYR A 80 17.69 -9.88 5.83
C TYR A 80 18.24 -10.05 7.26
N PHE A 81 17.68 -9.34 8.24
CA PHE A 81 18.12 -9.47 9.63
C PHE A 81 17.82 -10.85 10.20
N LYS A 82 16.62 -11.41 9.95
CA LYS A 82 16.28 -12.76 10.40
C LYS A 82 17.22 -13.83 9.83
N LYS A 83 17.67 -13.65 8.58
CA LYS A 83 18.64 -14.55 7.95
C LYS A 83 20.03 -14.42 8.57
N ASN A 84 20.48 -13.21 8.89
CA ASN A 84 21.77 -12.99 9.53
C ASN A 84 21.81 -13.56 10.95
N ASP A 85 20.74 -13.37 11.73
CA ASP A 85 20.64 -13.93 13.08
C ASP A 85 20.74 -15.47 13.06
N ALA A 86 20.11 -16.12 12.07
CA ALA A 86 20.16 -17.57 11.89
C ALA A 86 21.49 -18.11 11.34
N ILE A 87 22.40 -17.25 10.87
CA ILE A 87 23.75 -17.62 10.41
C ILE A 87 24.79 -17.39 11.52
N SER A 88 24.46 -16.55 12.52
CA SER A 88 25.31 -16.25 13.67
C SER A 88 25.15 -17.20 14.87
N ASP A 89 24.21 -18.15 14.82
CA ASP A 89 24.03 -19.27 15.77
C ASP A 89 24.66 -20.56 15.23
#